data_AF-A0A2H0QQ77-F1
#
_entry.id   AF-A0A2H0QQ77-F1
#
_cell.length_a   1.000
_cell.length_b   1.000
_cell.length_c   1.000
_cell.angle_alpha   90.00
_cell.angle_beta   90.00
_cell.angle_gamma   90.00
#
_symmetry.space_group_name_H-M   'P 1'
#
loop_
_entity.id
_entity.type
_entity.pdbx_description
1 polymer ?
#
loop_
_entity_poly.entity_id
_entity_poly.type
_entity_poly.pdbx_seq_one_letter_code
_entity_poly.pdbx_strand_id
1 'polypeptide(L)'
;MRTWKTEEGFTLVELMVVVAIVGILSAVAIPNFKKYQAKAKTSEARLQLASIYSAETSLQSDFDAFGTCLQDAGYIFPAANNYYAVGFTSTNATANAIITNNGGVCAATGFNGAAVKRAYGSAAATTANLTAQIATAVVSNTGDTFQAGAIGNISPDKTTAATWDQWTIDENKTLLHKVTGY
;
A
#
# COMPACT_ATOMS: atom_id res chain seq x y z
N MET A 1 7.70 -46.88 49.91
CA MET A 1 9.04 -46.62 49.35
C MET A 1 8.86 -45.59 48.22
N ARG A 2 9.27 -44.32 48.42
CA ARG A 2 9.18 -43.27 47.40
C ARG A 2 10.48 -43.27 46.60
N THR A 3 10.41 -43.64 45.34
CA THR A 3 11.52 -43.54 44.39
C THR A 3 11.63 -42.09 43.93
N TRP A 4 12.69 -41.40 44.34
CA TRP A 4 12.99 -40.05 43.85
C TRP A 4 13.49 -40.18 42.41
N LYS A 5 12.75 -39.59 41.48
CA LYS A 5 13.17 -39.44 40.08
C LYS A 5 14.35 -38.47 40.08
N THR A 6 15.51 -38.90 39.59
CA THR A 6 16.63 -37.99 39.29
C THR A 6 16.19 -37.03 38.20
N GLU A 7 16.14 -35.73 38.51
CA GLU A 7 15.96 -34.70 37.49
C GLU A 7 17.32 -34.49 36.79
N GLU A 8 17.43 -35.00 35.57
CA GLU A 8 18.57 -34.73 34.70
C GLU A 8 18.46 -33.30 34.17
N GLY A 9 19.36 -32.42 34.61
CA GLY A 9 19.44 -31.04 34.12
C GLY A 9 20.22 -30.97 32.80
N PHE A 10 19.82 -30.06 31.91
CA PHE A 10 20.55 -29.77 30.67
C PHE A 10 21.98 -29.29 30.96
N THR A 11 22.95 -29.78 30.17
CA THR A 11 24.34 -29.33 30.28
C THR A 11 24.53 -27.96 29.62
N LEU A 12 25.47 -27.17 30.13
CA LEU A 12 25.82 -25.86 29.57
C LEU A 12 26.31 -25.99 28.11
N VAL A 13 27.01 -27.09 27.81
CA VAL A 13 27.51 -27.41 26.47
C VAL A 13 26.38 -27.70 25.50
N GLU A 14 25.36 -28.45 25.90
CA GLU A 14 24.17 -28.70 25.07
C GLU A 14 23.47 -27.39 24.71
N LEU A 15 23.31 -26.50 25.69
CA LEU A 15 22.67 -25.21 25.45
C LEU A 15 23.49 -24.33 24.50
N MET A 16 24.82 -24.33 24.64
CA MET A 16 25.72 -23.57 23.74
C MET A 16 25.62 -24.03 22.29
N VAL A 17 25.59 -25.34 22.04
CA VAL A 17 25.48 -25.88 20.67
C VAL A 17 24.12 -25.52 20.07
N VAL A 18 23.03 -25.61 20.85
CA VAL A 18 21.69 -25.23 20.37
C VAL A 18 21.65 -23.76 19.98
N VAL A 19 22.17 -22.86 20.82
CA VAL A 19 22.18 -21.41 20.51
C VAL A 19 23.05 -21.13 19.28
N ALA A 20 24.17 -21.82 19.09
CA ALA A 20 25.01 -21.68 17.90
C ALA A 20 24.25 -22.08 16.62
N ILE A 21 23.55 -23.22 16.63
CA ILE A 21 22.76 -23.69 15.49
C ILE A 21 21.60 -22.72 15.20
N VAL A 22 20.86 -22.30 16.22
CA VAL A 22 19.76 -21.33 16.07
C VAL A 22 20.28 -19.98 15.55
N GLY A 23 21.47 -19.55 15.96
CA GLY A 23 22.13 -18.35 15.45
C GLY A 23 22.40 -18.40 13.95
N ILE A 24 22.96 -19.51 13.46
CA ILE A 24 23.23 -19.71 12.02
C ILE A 24 21.92 -19.74 11.22
N LEU A 25 20.92 -20.48 11.69
CA LEU A 25 19.61 -20.55 11.01
C LEU A 25 18.93 -19.18 10.97
N SER A 26 18.99 -18.42 12.07
CA SER A 26 18.37 -17.09 12.18
C SER A 26 19.00 -16.07 11.23
N ALA A 27 20.33 -16.12 11.05
CA ALA A 27 21.04 -15.20 10.15
C ALA A 27 20.54 -15.30 8.70
N VAL A 28 20.19 -16.50 8.23
CA VAL A 28 19.66 -16.74 6.88
C VAL A 28 18.13 -16.55 6.83
N ALA A 29 17.41 -16.95 7.88
CA ALA A 29 15.95 -16.92 7.91
C ALA A 29 15.38 -15.49 8.00
N ILE A 30 15.97 -14.62 8.82
CA ILE A 30 15.47 -13.25 9.05
C ILE A 30 15.40 -12.41 7.76
N PRO A 31 16.45 -12.28 6.93
CA PRO A 31 16.37 -11.47 5.72
C PRO A 31 15.35 -12.03 4.72
N ASN A 32 15.25 -13.36 4.60
CA ASN A 32 14.27 -14.00 3.74
C ASN A 32 12.84 -13.73 4.23
N PHE A 33 12.58 -13.91 5.52
CA PHE A 33 11.27 -13.62 6.11
C PHE A 33 10.84 -12.17 5.92
N LYS A 34 11.78 -11.21 6.03
CA LYS A 34 11.52 -9.80 5.76
C LYS A 34 11.09 -9.55 4.31
N LYS A 35 11.74 -10.19 3.32
CA LYS A 35 11.34 -10.13 1.90
C LYS A 35 9.96 -10.75 1.67
N TYR A 36 9.66 -11.88 2.31
CA TYR A 36 8.33 -12.51 2.22
C TYR A 36 7.24 -11.61 2.77
N GLN A 37 7.47 -10.94 3.90
CA GLN A 37 6.54 -9.95 4.43
C GLN A 37 6.35 -8.76 3.48
N ALA A 38 7.43 -8.22 2.89
CA ALA A 38 7.32 -7.14 1.91
C ALA A 38 6.47 -7.56 0.70
N LYS A 39 6.72 -8.75 0.14
CA LYS A 39 5.93 -9.31 -0.96
C LYS A 39 4.46 -9.50 -0.58
N ALA A 40 4.16 -9.99 0.63
CA ALA A 40 2.78 -10.11 1.10
C ALA A 40 2.08 -8.75 1.16
N LYS A 41 2.76 -7.69 1.61
CA LYS A 41 2.22 -6.33 1.63
C LYS A 41 1.91 -5.79 0.23
N THR A 42 2.74 -6.09 -0.79
CA THR A 42 2.48 -5.65 -2.18
C THR A 42 1.16 -6.17 -2.75
N SER A 43 0.58 -7.24 -2.19
CA SER A 43 -0.72 -7.74 -2.64
C SER A 43 -1.85 -6.75 -2.34
N GLU A 44 -1.74 -5.97 -1.26
CA GLU A 44 -2.72 -4.95 -0.88
C GLU A 44 -2.84 -3.86 -1.94
N ALA A 45 -1.72 -3.36 -2.46
CA ALA A 45 -1.70 -2.36 -3.53
C ALA A 45 -2.48 -2.83 -4.76
N ARG A 46 -2.26 -4.08 -5.19
CA ARG A 46 -2.93 -4.64 -6.36
C ARG A 46 -4.44 -4.78 -6.15
N LEU A 47 -4.85 -5.22 -4.96
CA LEU A 47 -6.26 -5.36 -4.61
C LEU A 47 -6.97 -4.00 -4.56
N GLN A 48 -6.34 -2.99 -3.96
CA GLN A 48 -6.90 -1.64 -3.89
C GLN A 48 -6.97 -0.96 -5.25
N LEU A 49 -5.96 -1.14 -6.11
CA LEU A 49 -6.00 -0.62 -7.49
C LEU A 49 -7.06 -1.33 -8.33
N ALA A 50 -7.25 -2.64 -8.16
CA ALA A 50 -8.30 -3.38 -8.85
C ALA A 50 -9.70 -2.92 -8.43
N SER A 51 -9.92 -2.58 -7.16
CA SER A 51 -11.20 -2.03 -6.71
C SER A 51 -11.42 -0.59 -7.18
N ILE A 52 -10.38 0.24 -7.27
CA ILE A 52 -10.48 1.55 -7.94
C ILE A 52 -10.87 1.37 -9.40
N TYR A 53 -10.19 0.48 -10.12
CA TYR A 53 -10.51 0.20 -11.53
C TYR A 53 -11.98 -0.22 -11.72
N SER A 54 -12.49 -1.10 -10.84
CA SER A 54 -13.90 -1.53 -10.91
C SER A 54 -14.86 -0.38 -10.64
N ALA A 55 -14.54 0.50 -9.68
CA ALA A 55 -15.35 1.67 -9.34
C ALA A 55 -15.40 2.67 -10.51
N GLU A 56 -14.23 3.02 -11.06
CA GLU A 56 -14.08 3.92 -12.20
C GLU A 56 -14.76 3.37 -13.46
N THR A 57 -14.66 2.06 -13.73
CA THR A 57 -15.32 1.44 -14.88
C THR A 57 -16.85 1.46 -14.74
N SER A 58 -17.37 1.28 -13.52
CA SER A 58 -18.81 1.42 -13.26
C SER A 58 -19.26 2.85 -13.51
N LEU A 59 -18.48 3.83 -13.01
CA LEU A 59 -18.77 5.24 -13.21
C LEU A 59 -18.77 5.64 -14.69
N GLN A 60 -17.78 5.17 -15.45
CA GLN A 60 -17.70 5.36 -16.89
C GLN A 60 -18.92 4.77 -17.61
N SER A 61 -19.45 3.64 -17.15
CA SER A 61 -20.65 3.04 -17.75
C SER A 61 -21.93 3.85 -17.49
N ASP A 62 -21.98 4.60 -16.39
CA ASP A 62 -23.17 5.37 -15.99
C ASP A 62 -23.16 6.80 -16.54
N PHE A 63 -21.98 7.41 -16.66
CA PHE A 63 -21.81 8.83 -16.98
C PHE A 63 -20.90 9.13 -18.18
N ASP A 64 -20.44 8.10 -18.89
CA ASP A 64 -19.47 8.21 -20.01
C ASP A 64 -18.18 8.97 -19.62
N ALA A 65 -17.84 9.02 -18.34
CA ALA A 65 -16.63 9.66 -17.84
C ALA A 65 -16.09 9.01 -16.55
N PHE A 66 -14.77 9.07 -16.40
CA PHE A 66 -14.05 8.75 -15.18
C PHE A 66 -14.04 9.93 -14.22
N GLY A 67 -13.91 9.64 -12.92
CA GLY A 67 -14.04 10.60 -11.85
C GLY A 67 -12.77 10.70 -11.01
N THR A 68 -12.42 11.91 -10.56
CA THR A 68 -11.36 12.03 -9.54
C THR A 68 -11.87 11.70 -8.13
N CYS A 69 -13.20 11.66 -7.96
CA CYS A 69 -13.83 11.38 -6.68
C CYS A 69 -14.15 9.91 -6.50
N LEU A 70 -13.22 9.17 -5.90
CA LEU A 70 -13.35 7.73 -5.68
C LEU A 70 -14.62 7.35 -4.89
N GLN A 71 -15.03 8.15 -3.91
CA GLN A 71 -16.26 7.85 -3.14
C GLN A 71 -17.53 7.97 -3.99
N ASP A 72 -17.55 8.92 -4.93
CA ASP A 72 -18.65 9.09 -5.88
C ASP A 72 -18.66 7.95 -6.91
N ALA A 73 -17.48 7.43 -7.27
CA ALA A 73 -17.32 6.20 -8.05
C ALA A 73 -17.74 4.92 -7.28
N GLY A 74 -18.14 5.04 -6.00
CA GLY A 74 -18.53 3.90 -5.17
C GLY A 74 -17.36 3.14 -4.54
N TYR A 75 -16.14 3.67 -4.61
CA TYR A 75 -14.98 3.10 -3.94
C TYR A 75 -15.04 3.37 -2.44
N ILE A 76 -14.96 2.29 -1.66
CA ILE A 76 -14.90 2.35 -0.20
C ILE A 76 -13.44 2.21 0.22
N PHE A 77 -12.92 3.24 0.90
CA PHE A 77 -11.58 3.18 1.46
C PHE A 77 -11.49 2.07 2.51
N PRO A 78 -10.45 1.21 2.45
CA PRO A 78 -10.23 0.21 3.46
C PRO A 78 -10.01 0.88 4.82
N ALA A 79 -10.54 0.26 5.88
CA ALA A 79 -10.39 0.75 7.24
C ALA A 79 -8.91 0.92 7.64
N ALA A 80 -8.65 1.69 8.69
CA ALA A 80 -7.32 1.98 9.22
C ALA A 80 -6.35 0.77 9.23
N ASN A 81 -5.04 1.04 9.00
CA ASN A 81 -3.88 0.12 9.03
C ASN A 81 -3.36 -0.42 7.68
N ASN A 82 -3.74 0.22 6.58
CA ASN A 82 -3.24 -0.10 5.25
C ASN A 82 -1.75 0.24 5.09
N TYR A 83 -1.06 -0.54 4.25
CA TYR A 83 0.34 -0.31 3.87
C TYR A 83 0.47 0.68 2.71
N TYR A 84 -0.57 0.80 1.89
CA TYR A 84 -0.59 1.66 0.71
C TYR A 84 -1.62 2.79 0.86
N ALA A 85 -1.24 3.96 0.38
CA ALA A 85 -2.17 5.03 0.04
C ALA A 85 -2.53 4.90 -1.45
N VAL A 86 -3.79 5.07 -1.79
CA VAL A 86 -4.28 4.90 -3.17
C VAL A 86 -5.12 6.06 -3.64
N GLY A 87 -5.13 6.27 -4.95
CA GLY A 87 -5.97 7.26 -5.60
C GLY A 87 -5.20 8.12 -6.59
N PHE A 88 -5.60 9.38 -6.67
CA PHE A 88 -5.12 10.34 -7.67
C PHE A 88 -4.26 11.44 -7.04
N THR A 89 -3.46 12.10 -7.86
CA THR A 89 -2.50 13.15 -7.43
C THR A 89 -3.16 14.48 -7.11
N SER A 90 -4.28 14.81 -7.74
CA SER A 90 -5.02 16.05 -7.53
C SER A 90 -6.47 15.90 -7.95
N THR A 91 -7.33 16.76 -7.40
CA THR A 91 -8.65 17.01 -7.97
C THR A 91 -8.51 17.72 -9.30
N ASN A 92 -8.83 17.02 -10.37
CA ASN A 92 -9.00 17.65 -11.66
C ASN A 92 -10.39 18.30 -11.68
N ALA A 93 -10.48 19.57 -11.29
CA ALA A 93 -11.76 20.29 -11.18
C ALA A 93 -12.52 20.34 -12.52
N THR A 94 -11.83 20.27 -13.65
CA THR A 94 -12.42 20.18 -14.99
C THR A 94 -12.98 18.79 -15.30
N ALA A 95 -12.29 17.71 -14.95
CA ALA A 95 -12.84 16.36 -15.06
C ALA A 95 -14.04 16.18 -14.11
N ASN A 96 -13.94 16.76 -12.91
CA ASN A 96 -14.98 16.74 -11.88
C ASN A 96 -16.24 17.53 -12.29
N ALA A 97 -16.17 18.40 -13.30
CA ALA A 97 -17.33 19.14 -13.78
C ALA A 97 -18.34 18.26 -14.55
N ILE A 98 -17.90 17.08 -15.02
CA ILE A 98 -18.77 16.11 -15.69
C ILE A 98 -19.58 15.31 -14.65
N ILE A 99 -18.99 15.03 -13.48
CA ILE A 99 -19.58 14.19 -12.44
C ILE A 99 -19.44 14.91 -11.08
N THR A 100 -20.44 15.69 -10.71
CA THR A 100 -20.63 16.14 -9.32
C THR A 100 -21.95 15.57 -8.81
N ASN A 101 -21.93 14.99 -7.61
CA ASN A 101 -23.12 14.57 -6.88
C ASN A 101 -24.05 15.79 -6.64
N ASN A 102 -24.99 16.11 -7.53
CA ASN A 102 -26.02 17.14 -7.34
C ASN A 102 -25.54 18.43 -6.62
N GLY A 103 -24.41 19.01 -7.06
CA GLY A 103 -23.81 20.21 -6.46
C GLY A 103 -22.92 20.00 -5.22
N GLY A 104 -22.60 18.75 -4.86
CA GLY A 104 -21.66 18.38 -3.80
C GLY A 104 -20.19 18.50 -4.23
N VAL A 105 -19.35 18.97 -3.31
CA VAL A 105 -17.88 18.99 -3.48
C VAL A 105 -17.33 17.60 -3.21
N CYS A 106 -16.39 17.12 -4.03
CA CYS A 106 -15.72 15.84 -3.78
C CYS A 106 -15.05 15.84 -2.38
N ALA A 107 -15.49 14.94 -1.50
CA ALA A 107 -15.03 14.90 -0.10
C ALA A 107 -13.66 14.20 0.09
N ALA A 108 -13.18 13.45 -0.91
CA ALA A 108 -11.91 12.73 -0.88
C ALA A 108 -11.02 13.16 -2.05
N THR A 109 -10.40 14.33 -1.90
CA THR A 109 -9.51 14.91 -2.90
C THR A 109 -8.08 14.36 -2.72
N GLY A 110 -7.63 13.49 -3.63
CA GLY A 110 -6.26 12.98 -3.67
C GLY A 110 -6.07 11.57 -3.09
N PHE A 111 -4.81 11.12 -2.96
CA PHE A 111 -4.48 9.83 -2.33
C PHE A 111 -5.10 9.74 -0.94
N ASN A 112 -6.03 8.80 -0.75
CA ASN A 112 -6.75 8.61 0.50
C ASN A 112 -6.64 7.12 0.93
N GLY A 113 -6.63 6.87 2.24
CA GLY A 113 -6.17 5.62 2.86
C GLY A 113 -4.80 5.72 3.56
N ALA A 114 -4.16 6.90 3.55
CA ALA A 114 -2.91 7.17 4.25
C ALA A 114 -3.10 7.31 5.78
N ALA A 115 -3.58 6.26 6.46
CA ALA A 115 -3.45 6.17 7.92
C ALA A 115 -3.56 4.71 8.38
N VAL A 116 -2.46 4.15 8.87
CA VAL A 116 -2.24 3.94 10.32
C VAL A 116 -0.89 3.23 10.56
N LYS A 117 -0.22 2.68 9.55
CA LYS A 117 1.22 2.31 9.70
C LYS A 117 2.14 3.49 9.41
N ARG A 118 1.98 4.53 10.25
CA ARG A 118 2.89 5.67 10.41
C ARG A 118 4.34 5.14 10.40
N ALA A 119 5.09 5.42 9.35
CA ALA A 119 6.53 5.27 9.38
C ALA A 119 7.06 6.19 10.48
N TYR A 120 8.00 5.66 11.26
CA TYR A 120 8.76 6.42 12.24
C TYR A 120 9.38 7.67 11.55
N GLY A 121 9.37 8.80 12.24
CA GLY A 121 10.44 9.81 12.13
C GLY A 121 10.33 10.93 11.09
N SER A 122 9.80 10.73 9.89
CA SER A 122 9.90 11.78 8.85
C SER A 122 8.67 11.82 7.97
N ALA A 123 7.91 12.91 8.13
CA ALA A 123 6.77 13.33 7.31
C ALA A 123 5.70 12.24 7.09
N ALA A 124 4.53 12.43 7.72
CA ALA A 124 3.30 11.97 7.11
C ALA A 124 3.38 12.33 5.61
N ALA A 125 3.15 11.37 4.72
CA ALA A 125 3.06 11.68 3.32
C ALA A 125 1.83 12.58 3.16
N THR A 126 2.03 13.88 3.31
CA THR A 126 1.07 14.89 2.92
C THR A 126 0.80 14.64 1.45
N THR A 127 -0.43 14.89 1.01
CA THR A 127 -0.86 14.67 -0.38
C THR A 127 0.15 15.28 -1.38
N ALA A 128 0.79 16.40 -1.02
CA ALA A 128 1.87 17.05 -1.75
C ALA A 128 3.13 16.19 -2.01
N ASN A 129 3.56 15.36 -1.04
CA ASN A 129 4.72 14.46 -1.21
C ASN A 129 4.36 13.23 -2.07
N LEU A 130 3.09 12.83 -2.12
CA LEU A 130 2.62 11.69 -2.92
C LEU A 130 2.42 12.08 -4.39
N THR A 131 1.92 13.29 -4.65
CA THR A 131 1.79 13.87 -6.00
C THR A 131 3.13 13.94 -6.73
N ALA A 132 4.21 14.26 -6.03
CA ALA A 132 5.56 14.30 -6.61
C ALA A 132 6.12 12.91 -6.95
N GLN A 133 5.60 11.84 -6.34
CA GLN A 133 6.10 10.47 -6.51
C GLN A 133 5.40 9.71 -7.64
N ILE A 134 4.10 9.98 -7.90
CA ILE A 134 3.34 9.36 -9.00
C ILE A 134 2.53 10.43 -9.75
N ALA A 135 3.21 11.40 -10.37
CA ALA A 135 2.57 12.53 -11.08
C ALA A 135 1.55 12.13 -12.16
N THR A 136 1.62 10.91 -12.66
CA THR A 136 0.77 10.38 -13.72
C THR A 136 -0.54 9.79 -13.20
N ALA A 137 -0.75 9.68 -11.88
CA ALA A 137 -2.02 9.20 -11.35
C ALA A 137 -3.08 10.32 -11.41
N VAL A 138 -3.69 10.50 -12.59
CA VAL A 138 -4.64 11.56 -12.90
C VAL A 138 -5.81 11.01 -13.71
N VAL A 139 -6.94 11.71 -13.66
CA VAL A 139 -8.01 11.60 -14.65
C VAL A 139 -7.82 12.71 -15.68
N SER A 140 -8.04 12.40 -16.96
CA SER A 140 -7.91 13.40 -18.03
C SER A 140 -8.94 14.52 -17.87
N ASN A 141 -8.64 15.70 -18.43
CA ASN A 141 -9.56 16.86 -18.35
C ASN A 141 -10.91 16.60 -19.02
N THR A 142 -10.96 15.65 -19.96
CA THR A 142 -12.16 15.25 -20.68
C THR A 142 -12.89 14.08 -20.01
N GLY A 143 -12.30 13.45 -18.99
CA GLY A 143 -12.89 12.28 -18.33
C GLY A 143 -12.74 10.96 -19.09
N ASP A 144 -12.09 10.95 -20.26
CA ASP A 144 -12.00 9.76 -21.12
C ASP A 144 -10.96 8.73 -20.68
N THR A 145 -9.98 9.14 -19.87
CA THR A 145 -8.90 8.25 -19.40
C THR A 145 -8.57 8.51 -17.95
N PHE A 146 -8.11 7.47 -17.26
CA PHE A 146 -7.63 7.59 -15.89
C PHE A 146 -6.41 6.73 -15.65
N GLN A 147 -5.57 7.20 -14.76
CA GLN A 147 -4.56 6.36 -14.14
C GLN A 147 -4.62 6.55 -12.63
N ALA A 148 -4.83 5.47 -11.89
CA ALA A 148 -4.79 5.49 -10.44
C ALA A 148 -3.43 5.01 -9.93
N GLY A 149 -2.98 5.55 -8.80
CA GLY A 149 -1.72 5.21 -8.16
C GLY A 149 -1.91 4.50 -6.83
N ALA A 150 -0.94 3.67 -6.46
CA ALA A 150 -0.76 3.17 -5.10
C ALA A 150 0.68 3.37 -4.66
N ILE A 151 0.86 3.86 -3.43
CA ILE A 151 2.17 4.19 -2.89
C ILE A 151 2.27 3.78 -1.43
N GLY A 152 3.35 3.08 -1.08
CA GLY A 152 3.55 2.55 0.26
C GLY A 152 5.02 2.36 0.60
N ASN A 153 5.35 2.37 1.89
CA ASN A 153 6.68 2.02 2.36
C ASN A 153 6.65 0.58 2.89
N ILE A 154 7.20 -0.35 2.11
CA ILE A 154 7.28 -1.78 2.45
C ILE A 154 8.67 -2.20 2.93
N SER A 155 9.65 -1.28 2.92
CA SER A 155 11.01 -1.52 3.37
C SER A 155 11.03 -2.03 4.82
N PRO A 156 11.78 -3.11 5.09
CA PRO A 156 12.01 -3.57 6.46
C PRO A 156 12.93 -2.63 7.24
N ASP A 157 13.75 -1.84 6.55
CA ASP A 157 14.52 -0.74 7.11
C ASP A 157 13.76 0.57 6.90
N LYS A 158 13.42 1.23 8.02
CA LYS A 158 12.69 2.50 8.04
C LYS A 158 13.61 3.71 8.27
N THR A 159 14.92 3.50 8.32
CA THR A 159 15.90 4.52 8.74
C THR A 159 16.66 5.16 7.58
N THR A 160 16.74 4.49 6.43
CA THR A 160 17.24 5.04 5.17
C THR A 160 16.13 5.80 4.44
N ALA A 161 16.47 6.85 3.68
CA ALA A 161 15.53 7.63 2.89
C ALA A 161 14.72 6.69 1.99
N ALA A 162 13.49 6.38 2.40
CA ALA A 162 12.76 5.25 1.89
C ALA A 162 12.41 5.47 0.42
N THR A 163 12.93 4.62 -0.47
CA THR A 163 12.34 4.46 -1.80
C THR A 163 10.92 3.93 -1.60
N TRP A 164 9.95 4.69 -2.07
CA TRP A 164 8.54 4.33 -1.93
C TRP A 164 8.22 3.28 -2.98
N ASP A 165 7.47 2.26 -2.59
CA ASP A 165 6.94 1.28 -3.53
C ASP A 165 5.78 1.91 -4.28
N GLN A 166 5.82 1.89 -5.61
CA GLN A 166 4.89 2.62 -6.46
C GLN A 166 4.24 1.73 -7.51
N TRP A 167 2.91 1.74 -7.53
CA TRP A 167 2.09 1.03 -8.50
C TRP A 167 1.16 1.98 -9.22
N THR A 168 0.84 1.67 -10.47
CA THR A 168 -0.21 2.35 -11.21
C THR A 168 -1.09 1.37 -11.96
N ILE A 169 -2.35 1.71 -12.12
CA ILE A 169 -3.31 1.03 -13.00
C ILE A 169 -3.94 2.06 -13.93
N ASP A 170 -4.16 1.70 -15.19
CA ASP A 170 -4.83 2.55 -16.18
C ASP A 170 -6.25 2.03 -16.52
N GLU A 171 -6.96 2.76 -17.37
CA GLU A 171 -8.28 2.40 -17.89
C GLU A 171 -8.32 1.08 -18.69
N ASN A 172 -7.16 0.63 -19.18
CA ASN A 172 -7.01 -0.64 -19.89
C ASN A 172 -6.67 -1.80 -18.95
N LYS A 173 -6.72 -1.58 -17.63
CA LYS A 173 -6.37 -2.55 -16.58
C LYS A 173 -4.89 -2.97 -16.61
N THR A 174 -4.04 -2.15 -17.21
CA THR A 174 -2.58 -2.36 -17.24
C THR A 174 -2.00 -2.00 -15.89
N LEU A 175 -1.56 -3.01 -15.15
CA LEU A 175 -0.92 -2.83 -13.86
C LEU A 175 0.60 -2.72 -14.03
N LEU A 176 1.18 -1.60 -13.60
CA LEU A 176 2.62 -1.33 -13.67
C LEU A 176 3.21 -1.13 -12.28
N HIS A 177 4.32 -1.82 -12.00
CA HIS A 177 5.14 -1.63 -10.80
C HIS A 177 6.32 -0.73 -11.17
N LYS A 178 6.26 0.55 -10.78
CA LYS A 178 7.21 1.57 -11.22
C LYS A 178 8.52 1.55 -10.44
N VAL A 179 8.41 1.42 -9.13
CA VAL A 179 9.55 1.42 -8.21
C VAL A 179 9.32 0.35 -7.15
N THR A 180 10.33 -0.50 -6.95
CA THR A 180 10.35 -1.48 -5.87
C THR A 180 10.93 -0.83 -4.61
N GLY A 181 10.12 -0.70 -3.57
CA GLY A 181 10.50 0.00 -2.33
C GLY A 181 11.01 -0.91 -1.22
N TYR A 182 12.00 -1.78 -1.48
CA TYR A 182 12.69 -2.60 -0.46
C TYR A 182 14.11 -3.00 -0.86
#